data_AF-A0A452YSL6-F1
#
_entry.id   AF-A0A452YSL6-F1
#
_cell.length_a   1.000
_cell.length_b   1.000
_cell.length_c   1.000
_cell.angle_alpha   90.00
_cell.angle_beta   90.00
_cell.angle_gamma   90.00
#
_symmetry.space_group_name_H-M   'P 1'
#
loop_
_entity.id
_entity.type
_entity.pdbx_description
1 polymer ?
#
loop_
_entity_poly.entity_id
_entity_poly.type
_entity_poly.pdbx_seq_one_letter_code
_entity_poly.pdbx_strand_id
1 'polypeptide(L)' 'MLWVGNLSTHVGEDDATAVFASQRALECIIMHTDSHSNAFILYSSLEALRGYKVVIP' A
#
# COMPACT_ATOMS: atom_id res chain seq x y z
N MET A 1 -6.49 7.47 2.57
CA MET A 1 -5.47 7.23 1.54
C MET A 1 -4.11 7.17 2.22
N LEU A 2 -3.36 6.09 2.02
CA LEU A 2 -2.00 5.89 2.52
C LEU A 2 -1.03 6.01 1.34
N TRP A 3 0.07 6.76 1.53
CA TRP A 3 1.18 6.75 0.59
C TRP A 3 2.31 5.90 1.14
N VAL A 4 2.85 5.01 0.31
CA VAL A 4 3.98 4.14 0.64
C VAL A 4 5.07 4.37 -0.38
N GLY A 5 6.20 4.91 0.07
CA GLY A 5 7.38 5.13 -0.75
C GLY A 5 8.48 4.09 -0.51
N ASN A 6 9.56 4.21 -1.28
CA ASN A 6 10.76 3.38 -1.15
C ASN A 6 10.47 1.86 -1.26
N LEU A 7 9.53 1.50 -2.12
CA LEU A 7 9.29 0.11 -2.44
C LEU A 7 10.46 -0.42 -3.29
N SER A 8 10.77 -1.70 -3.13
CA SER A 8 11.72 -2.34 -4.04
C SER A 8 11.12 -2.35 -5.45
N THR A 9 11.95 -2.16 -6.46
CA THR A 9 11.54 -2.18 -7.88
C THR A 9 10.96 -3.52 -8.35
N HIS A 10 11.11 -4.57 -7.53
CA HIS A 10 10.53 -5.89 -7.77
C HIS A 10 9.13 -6.07 -7.19
N VAL A 11 8.65 -5.13 -6.37
CA VAL A 11 7.31 -5.21 -5.77
C VAL A 11 6.28 -4.84 -6.82
N GLY A 12 5.42 -5.80 -7.15
CA GLY A 12 4.29 -5.60 -8.05
C GLY A 12 2.99 -5.28 -7.31
N GLU A 13 1.95 -4.97 -8.09
CA GLU A 13 0.61 -4.68 -7.56
C GLU A 13 0.05 -5.86 -6.76
N ASP A 14 0.30 -7.09 -7.21
CA ASP A 14 -0.14 -8.31 -6.54
C ASP A 14 0.51 -8.47 -5.15
N ASP A 15 1.80 -8.15 -5.02
CA ASP A 15 2.52 -8.20 -3.74
C ASP A 15 1.98 -7.15 -2.76
N ALA A 16 1.78 -5.92 -3.25
CA ALA A 16 1.18 -4.85 -2.46
C ALA A 16 -0.24 -5.23 -2.04
N THR A 17 -1.05 -5.77 -2.96
CA THR A 17 -2.40 -6.24 -2.67
C THR A 17 -2.39 -7.33 -1.62
N ALA A 18 -1.49 -8.31 -1.69
CA ALA A 18 -1.39 -9.36 -0.68
C ALA A 18 -1.11 -8.82 0.73
N VAL A 19 -0.27 -7.77 0.85
CA VAL A 19 0.02 -7.11 2.12
C VAL A 19 -1.19 -6.31 2.63
N PHE A 20 -1.82 -5.53 1.75
CA PHE A 20 -2.82 -4.53 2.14
C PHE A 20 -4.28 -5.03 2.13
N ALA A 21 -4.58 -6.12 1.42
CA ALA A 21 -5.90 -6.74 1.36
C ALA A 21 -6.31 -7.48 2.64
N SER A 22 -5.36 -7.69 3.56
CA SER A 22 -5.63 -8.33 4.86
C SER A 22 -6.68 -7.59 5.69
N GLN A 23 -6.89 -6.30 5.41
CA GLN A 23 -7.99 -5.52 5.95
C GLN A 23 -9.04 -5.39 4.83
N ARG A 24 -10.22 -5.99 5.02
CA ARG A 24 -11.37 -6.08 4.08
C ARG A 24 -11.97 -4.74 3.61
N ALA A 25 -11.18 -3.70 3.61
CA ALA A 25 -11.51 -2.32 3.31
C ALA A 25 -10.56 -1.73 2.26
N LEU A 26 -9.65 -2.52 1.67
CA LEU A 26 -8.88 -2.11 0.51
C LEU A 26 -9.81 -1.91 -0.69
N GLU A 27 -9.83 -0.71 -1.25
CA GLU A 27 -10.65 -0.38 -2.42
C GLU A 27 -9.80 -0.36 -3.70
N CYS A 28 -8.60 0.19 -3.62
CA CYS A 28 -7.74 0.38 -4.78
C CYS A 28 -6.27 0.52 -4.35
N ILE A 29 -5.38 -0.05 -5.16
CA ILE A 29 -3.94 0.21 -5.11
C ILE A 29 -3.54 0.81 -6.45
N ILE A 30 -2.83 1.93 -6.39
CA ILE A 30 -2.19 2.53 -7.57
C ILE A 30 -0.70 2.42 -7.34
N MET A 31 -0.06 1.52 -8.07
CA MET A 31 1.39 1.39 -8.06
C MET A 31 2.02 2.24 -9.15
N HIS A 32 3.16 2.83 -8.81
CA HIS A 32 4.04 3.48 -9.76
C HIS A 32 5.42 2.86 -9.61
N THR A 33 5.82 2.11 -10.64
CA THR A 33 7.02 1.26 -10.65
C THR A 33 8.06 1.84 -11.59
N ASP A 34 8.70 2.92 -11.15
CA ASP A 34 9.87 3.50 -11.81
C ASP A 34 11.10 3.49 -10.87
N SER A 35 12.09 4.34 -11.14
CA SER A 35 13.27 4.53 -10.27
C SER A 35 12.95 4.87 -8.81
N HIS A 36 11.73 5.30 -8.51
CA HIS A 36 11.24 5.54 -7.15
C HIS A 36 9.91 4.82 -6.93
N SER A 37 9.96 3.49 -6.91
CA SER A 37 8.78 2.66 -6.75
C SER A 37 7.98 3.05 -5.49
N ASN A 38 6.71 3.40 -5.70
CA ASN A 38 5.81 3.92 -4.69
C ASN A 38 4.36 3.49 -4.98
N ALA A 39 3.52 3.51 -3.95
CA ALA A 39 2.13 3.09 -4.04
C ALA A 39 1.19 4.02 -3.28
N PHE A 40 0.01 4.24 -3.85
CA PHE A 40 -1.12 4.87 -3.20
C PHE A 40 -2.18 3.82 -2.89
N ILE A 41 -2.59 3.76 -1.63
CA ILE A 41 -3.54 2.76 -1.15
C ILE A 41 -4.79 3.49 -0.67
N LEU A 42 -5.92 3.17 -1.28
CA LEU A 42 -7.23 3.66 -0.86
C LEU A 42 -7.94 2.61 -0.02
N TYR A 43 -8.44 3.08 1.12
CA TYR A 43 -9.29 2.30 2.00
C TYR A 43 -10.66 2.97 2.09
N SER A 44 -11.70 2.15 2.27
CA SER A 44 -13.09 2.59 2.38
C SER A 44 -13.38 3.41 3.64
N SER A 45 -12.52 3.34 4.66
CA SER A 45 -12.66 4.15 5.87
C SER A 45 -11.31 4.43 6.55
N LEU A 46 -11.31 5.42 7.45
CA LEU A 46 -10.14 5.77 8.23
C LEU A 46 -9.83 4.73 9.32
N GLU A 47 -10.83 3.97 9.76
CA GLU A 47 -10.65 2.89 10.73
C GLU A 47 -9.86 1.72 10.14
N ALA A 48 -10.07 1.43 8.86
CA ALA A 48 -9.28 0.48 8.08
C ALA A 48 -7.82 0.92 7.85
N LEU A 49 -7.48 2.18 8.13
CA LEU A 49 -6.09 2.64 8.09
C LEU A 49 -5.35 2.35 9.40
N ARG A 50 -6.08 2.33 10.54
CA ARG A 50 -5.50 2.32 11.90
C ARG A 50 -4.74 1.04 12.24
N GLY A 51 -4.96 -0.05 11.50
CA GLY A 51 -4.23 -1.31 11.68
C GLY A 51 -2.81 -1.30 11.08
N TYR A 52 -2.46 -0.31 10.27
CA TYR A 52 -1.12 -0.20 9.67
C TYR A 52 -0.24 0.77 10.46
N LYS A 53 0.70 0.21 11.24
CA LYS A 53 1.80 0.99 11.81
C LYS A 53 2.97 0.94 10.83
N VAL A 54 3.26 2.05 10.16
CA VAL A 54 4.47 2.18 9.33
C VAL A 54 5.68 2.09 10.26
N VAL A 55 6.38 0.95 10.23
CA VAL A 55 7.68 0.80 10.89
C VAL A 55 8.73 1.26 9.90
N ILE A 56 9.26 2.45 10.11
CA ILE A 56 10.42 2.94 9.36
C ILE A 56 11.66 2.40 10.11
N PRO A 57 12.48 1.52 9.51
CA PRO A 57 13.72 1.03 10.11
C PRO A 57 14.78 2.13 10.24
#